data_AF-A0A261QAC9-F1
#
_entry.id   AF-A0A261QAC9-F1
#
_cell.length_a   1.000
_cell.length_b   1.000
_cell.length_c   1.000
_cell.angle_alpha   90.00
_cell.angle_beta   90.00
_cell.angle_gamma   90.00
#
_symmetry.space_group_name_H-M   'P 1'
#
loop_
_entity.id
_entity.type
_entity.pdbx_description
1 polymer ?
#
loop_
_entity_poly.entity_id
_entity_poly.type
_entity_poly.pdbx_seq_one_letter_code
_entity_poly.pdbx_strand_id
1 'polypeptide(L)'
;MVGGTYQVKARRLIQMDEYRAHTGIPVDEDVILMDSLINQDFSLAGPQQATLTLKVNPQGGWLIKQVYYAGSDTLNGAGIRDQFVELYNNANTDLYADSLCIGFLSGVHSKAIPNEYLVSTTGQYDWSKSLNIPESSKATANTEYSYAHTVVMIPGTGTQYRVRPGESIVIAQNAQNHKIGYTTTDGRKLVTKRPELTVDLSTANFEVVVNRRTTDVDNIAVPNLQVIYCAHLAWEMNPGGTDAIVLFRTRANVSQWPKVPTPNVRIVNSSTILQVQIPNQYILDGVDLQPGSTLVYPKKLPPTIDATGQYVPKGAYSSQSLIRRTSKTIGLRRVLMNSQNSKSDFGHFDVAQPRSFQ
;
A
#
# COMPACT_ATOMS: atom_id res chain seq x y z
N MET A 1 -12.43 -7.51 -38.00
CA MET A 1 -12.01 -7.69 -36.60
C MET A 1 -10.51 -7.52 -36.54
N VAL A 2 -9.99 -6.85 -35.51
CA VAL A 2 -8.54 -6.65 -35.32
C VAL A 2 -8.12 -7.58 -34.20
N GLY A 3 -7.09 -8.40 -34.44
CA GLY A 3 -6.44 -9.15 -33.38
C GLY A 3 -5.41 -8.26 -32.68
N GLY A 4 -5.19 -8.49 -31.39
CA GLY A 4 -4.25 -7.72 -30.60
C GLY A 4 -4.38 -7.97 -29.11
N THR A 5 -3.56 -7.26 -28.35
CA THR A 5 -3.56 -7.28 -26.89
C THR A 5 -4.48 -6.19 -26.37
N TYR A 6 -5.43 -6.55 -25.53
CA TYR A 6 -6.45 -5.64 -25.00
C TYR A 6 -6.43 -5.58 -23.48
N GLN A 7 -6.85 -4.43 -22.96
CA GLN A 7 -7.35 -4.32 -21.60
C GLN A 7 -8.88 -4.42 -21.64
N VAL A 8 -9.44 -5.45 -21.02
CA VAL A 8 -10.88 -5.65 -20.94
C VAL A 8 -11.35 -5.25 -19.55
N LYS A 9 -12.31 -4.33 -19.46
CA LYS A 9 -12.92 -3.91 -18.19
C LYS A 9 -14.42 -4.13 -18.27
N ALA A 10 -14.99 -4.74 -17.24
CA ALA A 10 -16.43 -4.87 -17.11
C ALA A 10 -16.89 -4.25 -15.78
N ARG A 11 -18.03 -3.56 -15.83
CA ARG A 11 -18.69 -2.97 -14.67
C ARG A 11 -20.19 -3.28 -14.73
N ARG A 12 -20.79 -3.59 -13.59
CA ARG A 12 -22.23 -3.72 -13.44
C ARG A 12 -22.67 -2.98 -12.19
N LEU A 13 -23.63 -2.07 -12.34
CA LEU A 13 -24.37 -1.51 -11.22
C LEU A 13 -25.49 -2.49 -10.85
N ILE A 14 -25.59 -2.84 -9.58
CA ILE A 14 -26.65 -3.66 -8.99
C ILE A 14 -27.43 -2.75 -8.06
N GLN A 15 -28.74 -2.64 -8.27
CA GLN A 15 -29.57 -1.79 -7.42
C GLN A 15 -29.56 -2.28 -5.98
N MET A 16 -29.68 -1.40 -4.98
CA MET A 16 -29.64 -1.79 -3.57
C MET A 16 -30.62 -2.94 -3.22
N ASP A 17 -31.84 -2.89 -3.78
CA ASP A 17 -32.89 -3.88 -3.54
C ASP A 17 -32.55 -5.22 -4.19
N GLU A 18 -31.97 -5.19 -5.39
CA GLU A 18 -31.47 -6.36 -6.10
C GLU A 18 -30.31 -7.01 -5.31
N TYR A 19 -29.36 -6.21 -4.82
CA TYR A 19 -28.24 -6.69 -4.04
C TYR A 19 -28.71 -7.36 -2.73
N ARG A 20 -29.63 -6.72 -2.01
CA ARG A 20 -30.22 -7.26 -0.79
C ARG A 20 -31.00 -8.55 -1.06
N ALA A 21 -31.76 -8.60 -2.15
CA ALA A 21 -32.53 -9.79 -2.52
C ALA A 21 -31.62 -11.00 -2.80
N HIS A 22 -30.46 -10.78 -3.42
CA HIS A 22 -29.51 -11.86 -3.73
C HIS A 22 -28.62 -12.27 -2.56
N THR A 23 -28.24 -11.34 -1.68
CA THR A 23 -27.20 -11.58 -0.66
C THR A 23 -27.73 -11.63 0.77
N GLY A 24 -28.92 -11.07 1.03
CA GLY A 24 -29.42 -10.82 2.38
C GLY A 24 -28.74 -9.65 3.10
N ILE A 25 -27.76 -8.99 2.48
CA ILE A 25 -26.98 -7.91 3.07
C ILE A 25 -27.65 -6.57 2.75
N PRO A 26 -28.06 -5.77 3.76
CA PRO A 26 -28.58 -4.43 3.52
C PRO A 26 -27.46 -3.47 3.10
N VAL A 27 -27.72 -2.68 2.08
CA VAL A 27 -26.88 -1.58 1.58
C VAL A 27 -27.75 -0.34 1.42
N ASP A 28 -27.17 0.84 1.59
CA ASP A 28 -27.84 2.14 1.47
C ASP A 28 -27.66 2.79 0.09
N GLU A 29 -26.96 2.12 -0.81
CA GLU A 29 -26.74 2.53 -2.20
C GLU A 29 -26.54 1.34 -3.14
N ASP A 30 -26.65 1.61 -4.43
CA ASP A 30 -26.40 0.64 -5.49
C ASP A 30 -24.96 0.14 -5.46
N VAL A 31 -24.77 -1.17 -5.63
CA VAL A 31 -23.48 -1.85 -5.55
C VAL A 31 -22.87 -1.95 -6.94
N ILE A 32 -21.61 -1.54 -7.09
CA ILE A 32 -20.85 -1.76 -8.33
C ILE A 32 -20.04 -3.04 -8.24
N LEU A 33 -20.32 -3.98 -9.15
CA LEU A 33 -19.43 -5.10 -9.42
C LEU A 33 -18.45 -4.75 -10.53
N MET A 34 -17.19 -5.13 -10.38
CA MET A 34 -16.15 -4.87 -11.39
C MET A 34 -15.13 -6.00 -11.44
N ASP A 35 -14.51 -6.15 -12.61
CA ASP A 35 -13.34 -7.01 -12.85
C ASP A 35 -12.61 -6.52 -14.11
N SER A 36 -11.33 -6.85 -14.26
CA SER A 36 -10.56 -6.52 -15.46
C SER A 36 -9.53 -7.58 -15.84
N LEU A 37 -9.36 -7.78 -17.15
CA LEU A 37 -8.25 -8.53 -17.72
C LEU A 37 -7.27 -7.55 -18.36
N ILE A 38 -5.99 -7.73 -18.06
CA ILE A 38 -4.90 -6.92 -18.62
C ILE A 38 -4.09 -7.85 -19.51
N ASN A 39 -3.61 -7.32 -20.63
CA ASN A 39 -2.85 -8.07 -21.63
C ASN A 39 -3.60 -9.29 -22.17
N GLN A 40 -4.92 -9.16 -22.35
CA GLN A 40 -5.72 -10.23 -22.94
C GLN A 40 -5.51 -10.23 -24.45
N ASP A 41 -4.86 -11.26 -24.96
CA ASP A 41 -4.68 -11.43 -26.40
C ASP A 41 -5.95 -12.00 -27.03
N PHE A 42 -6.46 -11.25 -28.00
CA PHE A 42 -7.49 -11.72 -28.91
C PHE A 42 -6.88 -11.94 -30.31
N SER A 43 -6.88 -13.18 -30.81
CA SER A 43 -6.38 -13.54 -32.13
C SER A 43 -7.54 -13.73 -33.12
N LEU A 44 -7.24 -13.70 -34.42
CA LEU A 44 -8.23 -13.95 -35.48
C LEU A 44 -8.47 -15.45 -35.75
N ALA A 45 -7.86 -16.35 -34.96
CA ALA A 45 -7.86 -17.79 -35.20
C ALA A 45 -9.18 -18.50 -34.82
N GLY A 46 -10.23 -17.74 -34.49
CA GLY A 46 -11.56 -18.27 -34.16
C GLY A 46 -12.19 -17.56 -32.95
N PRO A 47 -13.37 -18.02 -32.50
CA PRO A 47 -14.02 -17.51 -31.30
C PRO A 47 -13.14 -17.78 -30.07
N GLN A 48 -12.80 -16.73 -29.34
CA GLN A 48 -12.05 -16.83 -28.09
C GLN A 48 -12.93 -16.38 -26.92
N GLN A 49 -12.81 -17.09 -25.79
CA GLN A 49 -13.51 -16.76 -24.56
C GLN A 49 -12.53 -16.18 -23.54
N ALA A 50 -12.97 -15.12 -22.88
CA ALA A 50 -12.32 -14.55 -21.71
C ALA A 50 -13.38 -14.44 -20.61
N THR A 51 -13.06 -14.94 -19.42
CA THR A 51 -14.00 -14.94 -18.29
C THR A 51 -13.62 -13.83 -17.32
N LEU A 52 -14.59 -12.98 -16.99
CA LEU A 52 -14.51 -11.98 -15.92
C LEU A 52 -15.44 -12.42 -14.79
N THR A 53 -14.93 -12.45 -13.56
CA THR A 53 -15.74 -12.70 -12.37
C THR A 53 -15.94 -11.38 -11.66
N LEU A 54 -17.07 -10.73 -11.95
CA LEU A 54 -17.41 -9.45 -11.32
C LEU A 54 -17.58 -9.64 -9.81
N LYS A 55 -16.68 -9.08 -9.02
CA LYS A 55 -16.74 -9.13 -7.57
C LYS A 55 -17.41 -7.88 -7.04
N VAL A 56 -18.12 -8.03 -5.91
CA VAL A 56 -18.49 -6.88 -5.08
C VAL A 56 -17.18 -6.25 -4.68
N ASN A 57 -16.90 -5.09 -5.25
CA ASN A 57 -15.91 -4.24 -4.64
C ASN A 57 -16.65 -3.67 -3.43
N PRO A 58 -16.25 -3.95 -2.17
CA PRO A 58 -16.90 -3.35 -1.03
C PRO A 58 -16.79 -1.83 -1.21
N GLN A 59 -17.86 -1.21 -1.71
CA GLN A 59 -18.05 0.23 -1.61
C GLN A 59 -18.27 0.47 -0.13
N GLY A 60 -17.16 0.71 0.56
CA GLY A 60 -17.16 0.86 2.00
C GLY A 60 -16.28 -0.16 2.67
N GLY A 61 -15.13 0.33 3.13
CA GLY A 61 -14.14 -0.44 3.84
C GLY A 61 -12.92 0.42 4.11
N TRP A 62 -11.87 -0.23 4.60
CA TRP A 62 -10.60 0.42 4.80
C TRP A 62 -9.88 0.66 3.49
N LEU A 63 -9.45 1.90 3.27
CA LEU A 63 -8.74 2.33 2.09
C LEU A 63 -7.45 3.07 2.46
N ILE A 64 -6.39 2.88 1.69
CA ILE A 64 -5.20 3.73 1.68
C ILE A 64 -5.60 5.04 0.97
N LYS A 65 -5.70 6.12 1.74
CA LYS A 65 -6.07 7.44 1.23
C LYS A 65 -4.87 8.21 0.71
N GLN A 66 -3.76 8.22 1.46
CA GLN A 66 -2.58 8.99 1.08
C GLN A 66 -1.31 8.22 1.40
N VAL A 67 -0.36 8.26 0.48
CA VAL A 67 0.98 7.68 0.66
C VAL A 67 1.98 8.78 0.39
N TYR A 68 2.61 9.29 1.46
CA TYR A 68 3.70 10.23 1.35
C TYR A 68 5.03 9.48 1.48
N TYR A 69 5.48 8.90 0.36
CA TYR A 69 6.73 8.15 0.29
C TYR A 69 7.90 9.00 -0.20
N ALA A 70 7.67 10.03 -1.01
CA ALA A 70 8.77 10.76 -1.65
C ALA A 70 9.67 11.48 -0.63
N GLY A 71 9.15 11.83 0.55
CA GLY A 71 9.84 12.70 1.49
C GLY A 71 9.96 14.14 0.99
N SER A 72 10.45 15.03 1.83
CA SER A 72 10.75 16.43 1.51
C SER A 72 12.22 16.63 1.16
N ASP A 73 12.58 17.86 0.82
CA ASP A 73 13.96 18.26 0.54
C ASP A 73 14.91 17.83 1.68
N THR A 74 16.06 17.24 1.36
CA THR A 74 16.99 16.66 2.34
C THR A 74 17.84 17.70 3.08
N LEU A 75 17.95 18.92 2.55
CA LEU A 75 18.73 20.02 3.12
C LEU A 75 17.86 21.07 3.80
N ASN A 76 16.70 21.35 3.23
CA ASN A 76 15.79 22.43 3.62
C ASN A 76 14.54 21.93 4.35
N GLY A 77 14.15 20.68 4.11
CA GLY A 77 13.04 20.00 4.75
C GLY A 77 13.50 18.88 5.71
N ALA A 78 12.68 17.85 5.82
CA ALA A 78 12.87 16.72 6.73
C ALA A 78 13.36 15.43 6.04
N GLY A 79 13.60 15.44 4.72
CA GLY A 79 14.01 14.24 3.99
C GLY A 79 12.93 13.18 4.04
N ILE A 80 13.25 11.95 4.45
CA ILE A 80 12.27 10.85 4.59
C ILE A 80 11.59 10.79 5.96
N ARG A 81 11.96 11.65 6.91
CA ARG A 81 11.51 11.55 8.32
C ARG A 81 10.05 11.97 8.50
N ASP A 82 9.51 12.65 7.50
CA ASP A 82 8.15 13.15 7.42
C ASP A 82 7.22 12.25 6.58
N GLN A 83 7.67 11.05 6.22
CA GLN A 83 6.83 10.07 5.53
C GLN A 83 5.64 9.62 6.40
N PHE A 84 4.50 9.36 5.75
CA PHE A 84 3.33 8.78 6.40
C PHE A 84 2.46 7.99 5.41
N VAL A 85 1.62 7.12 5.98
CA VAL A 85 0.48 6.48 5.29
C VAL A 85 -0.80 6.92 5.99
N GLU A 86 -1.80 7.34 5.22
CA GLU A 86 -3.13 7.68 5.74
C GLU A 86 -4.16 6.64 5.32
N LEU A 87 -4.87 6.09 6.29
CA LEU A 87 -5.97 5.15 6.10
C LEU A 87 -7.31 5.89 6.22
N TYR A 88 -8.34 5.43 5.53
CA TYR A 88 -9.65 6.05 5.50
C TYR A 88 -10.76 5.03 5.68
N ASN A 89 -11.74 5.36 6.52
CA ASN A 89 -13.00 4.64 6.56
C ASN A 89 -13.89 5.12 5.40
N ASN A 90 -13.85 4.40 4.29
CA ASN A 90 -14.69 4.69 3.12
C ASN A 90 -16.12 4.15 3.26
N ALA A 91 -16.42 3.40 4.33
CA ALA A 91 -17.75 2.87 4.59
C ALA A 91 -18.72 3.95 5.07
N ASN A 92 -19.99 3.55 5.12
CA ASN A 92 -21.10 4.28 5.70
C ASN A 92 -21.34 3.91 7.19
N THR A 93 -20.56 2.97 7.72
CA THR A 93 -20.63 2.49 9.11
C THR A 93 -19.30 2.68 9.83
N ASP A 94 -19.34 2.62 11.15
CA ASP A 94 -18.12 2.63 11.96
C ASP A 94 -17.27 1.39 11.67
N LEU A 95 -15.97 1.60 11.52
CA LEU A 95 -14.98 0.54 11.46
C LEU A 95 -14.07 0.62 12.68
N TYR A 96 -13.52 -0.51 13.09
CA TYR A 96 -12.49 -0.57 14.14
C TYR A 96 -11.16 -0.86 13.48
N ALA A 97 -10.11 -0.10 13.84
CA ALA A 97 -8.80 -0.14 13.21
C ALA A 97 -7.85 -1.18 13.84
N ASP A 98 -8.22 -1.73 14.98
CA ASP A 98 -7.52 -2.82 15.66
C ASP A 98 -7.12 -3.93 14.67
N SER A 99 -5.89 -4.42 14.80
CA SER A 99 -5.31 -5.48 13.96
C SER A 99 -5.25 -5.19 12.45
N LEU A 100 -5.44 -3.94 12.01
CA LEU A 100 -5.02 -3.56 10.66
C LEU A 100 -3.51 -3.63 10.57
N CYS A 101 -3.03 -4.32 9.54
CA CYS A 101 -1.62 -4.43 9.24
C CYS A 101 -1.28 -3.61 8.00
N ILE A 102 -0.13 -2.93 8.03
CA ILE A 102 0.45 -2.25 6.88
C ILE A 102 1.75 -2.97 6.51
N GLY A 103 1.86 -3.36 5.26
CA GLY A 103 3.04 -4.00 4.70
C GLY A 103 3.68 -3.17 3.60
N PHE A 104 5.01 -3.11 3.57
CA PHE A 104 5.77 -2.55 2.44
C PHE A 104 6.40 -3.70 1.66
N LEU A 105 6.00 -3.82 0.39
CA LEU A 105 6.42 -4.89 -0.51
C LEU A 105 7.64 -4.48 -1.30
N SER A 106 8.54 -5.44 -1.49
CA SER A 106 9.71 -5.31 -2.37
C SER A 106 9.57 -6.19 -3.61
N GLY A 107 10.26 -5.83 -4.68
CA GLY A 107 10.30 -6.60 -5.91
C GLY A 107 11.54 -6.28 -6.74
N VAL A 108 11.56 -6.79 -7.97
CA VAL A 108 12.60 -6.54 -8.96
C VAL A 108 12.60 -5.05 -9.32
N HIS A 109 13.74 -4.40 -9.07
CA HIS A 109 14.00 -3.01 -9.44
C HIS A 109 15.36 -2.85 -10.17
N SER A 110 15.93 -3.97 -10.63
CA SER A 110 17.20 -3.99 -11.37
C SER A 110 17.10 -4.94 -12.56
N LYS A 111 17.64 -4.50 -13.70
CA LYS A 111 17.76 -5.34 -14.91
C LYS A 111 18.89 -6.37 -14.81
N ALA A 112 19.71 -6.31 -13.76
CA ALA A 112 20.81 -7.25 -13.54
C ALA A 112 20.37 -8.57 -12.91
N ILE A 113 19.09 -8.74 -12.55
CA ILE A 113 18.58 -9.99 -12.01
C ILE A 113 18.53 -11.05 -13.11
N PRO A 114 19.22 -12.20 -12.98
CA PRO A 114 19.18 -13.27 -13.98
C PRO A 114 17.76 -13.78 -14.24
N ASN A 115 17.44 -14.06 -15.51
CA ASN A 115 16.12 -14.53 -15.94
C ASN A 115 15.67 -15.80 -15.22
N GLU A 116 16.60 -16.64 -14.77
CA GLU A 116 16.25 -17.84 -13.99
C GLU A 116 15.58 -17.51 -12.65
N TYR A 117 15.62 -16.28 -12.14
CA TYR A 117 14.95 -15.89 -10.89
C TYR A 117 13.70 -15.05 -11.12
N LEU A 118 13.24 -14.98 -12.36
CA LEU A 118 12.12 -14.17 -12.78
C LEU A 118 11.00 -15.03 -13.35
N VAL A 119 9.76 -14.61 -13.09
CA VAL A 119 8.59 -15.08 -13.81
C VAL A 119 8.60 -14.41 -15.19
N SER A 120 8.71 -15.21 -16.25
CA SER A 120 8.92 -14.71 -17.62
C SER A 120 7.85 -13.74 -18.12
N THR A 121 6.59 -13.94 -17.71
CA THR A 121 5.44 -13.12 -18.16
C THR A 121 5.36 -11.76 -17.48
N THR A 122 5.90 -11.62 -16.26
CA THR A 122 5.80 -10.38 -15.48
C THR A 122 7.14 -9.68 -15.29
N GLY A 123 8.25 -10.40 -15.44
CA GLY A 123 9.60 -9.92 -15.09
C GLY A 123 9.83 -9.77 -13.58
N GLN A 124 8.85 -10.16 -12.75
CA GLN A 124 8.95 -10.11 -11.29
C GLN A 124 9.70 -11.34 -10.77
N TYR A 125 10.22 -11.26 -9.55
CA TYR A 125 10.81 -12.40 -8.84
C TYR A 125 9.91 -13.64 -8.86
N ASP A 126 10.51 -14.79 -9.18
CA ASP A 126 9.89 -16.10 -9.00
C ASP A 126 10.14 -16.59 -7.56
N TRP A 127 9.19 -16.29 -6.69
CA TRP A 127 9.25 -16.59 -5.26
C TRP A 127 9.28 -18.09 -4.95
N SER A 128 8.83 -18.94 -5.88
CA SER A 128 8.95 -20.41 -5.75
C SER A 128 10.41 -20.88 -5.69
N LYS A 129 11.34 -20.03 -6.14
CA LYS A 129 12.79 -20.26 -6.12
C LYS A 129 13.49 -19.65 -4.91
N SER A 130 12.76 -19.01 -4.01
CA SER A 130 13.36 -18.47 -2.78
C SER A 130 13.80 -19.59 -1.84
N LEU A 131 14.91 -19.37 -1.14
CA LEU A 131 15.36 -20.28 -0.09
C LEU A 131 14.32 -20.28 1.05
N ASN A 132 14.04 -21.47 1.59
CA ASN A 132 13.10 -21.67 2.70
C ASN A 132 11.64 -21.27 2.39
N ILE A 133 11.26 -21.18 1.12
CA ILE A 133 9.85 -21.08 0.75
C ILE A 133 9.10 -22.33 1.26
N PRO A 134 7.97 -22.19 1.98
CA PRO A 134 7.25 -23.34 2.49
C PRO A 134 6.72 -24.19 1.33
N GLU A 135 6.97 -25.50 1.37
CA GLU A 135 6.60 -26.43 0.30
C GLU A 135 5.09 -26.38 -0.01
N SER A 136 4.26 -26.26 1.03
CA SER A 136 2.80 -26.16 0.89
C SER A 136 2.31 -24.91 0.13
N SER A 137 3.14 -23.87 0.04
CA SER A 137 2.82 -22.60 -0.65
C SER A 137 3.62 -22.41 -1.94
N LYS A 138 4.57 -23.29 -2.23
CA LYS A 138 5.55 -23.10 -3.30
C LYS A 138 4.92 -23.01 -4.69
N ALA A 139 3.93 -23.86 -4.96
CA ALA A 139 3.22 -23.89 -6.25
C ALA A 139 2.39 -22.62 -6.50
N THR A 140 1.93 -21.95 -5.44
CA THR A 140 1.13 -20.72 -5.53
C THR A 140 1.88 -19.48 -5.05
N ALA A 141 3.20 -19.58 -4.85
CA ALA A 141 4.05 -18.54 -4.30
C ALA A 141 3.99 -17.22 -5.09
N ASN A 142 3.75 -17.29 -6.41
CA ASN A 142 3.70 -16.12 -7.30
C ASN A 142 2.28 -15.60 -7.59
N THR A 143 1.23 -16.28 -7.11
CA THR A 143 -0.17 -15.96 -7.45
C THR A 143 -1.01 -15.66 -6.23
N GLU A 144 -0.77 -16.36 -5.11
CA GLU A 144 -1.59 -16.27 -3.90
C GLU A 144 -0.90 -15.48 -2.76
N TYR A 145 0.34 -15.04 -2.96
CA TYR A 145 1.12 -14.35 -1.94
C TYR A 145 1.78 -13.07 -2.46
N SER A 146 2.01 -12.14 -1.54
CA SER A 146 2.80 -10.91 -1.68
C SER A 146 3.89 -10.88 -0.62
N TYR A 147 5.01 -10.20 -0.86
CA TYR A 147 6.22 -10.34 -0.04
C TYR A 147 6.71 -9.00 0.51
N ALA A 148 6.67 -8.85 1.83
CA ALA A 148 6.90 -7.57 2.52
C ALA A 148 8.20 -7.52 3.33
N HIS A 149 9.01 -6.49 3.12
CA HIS A 149 10.23 -6.28 3.91
C HIS A 149 9.93 -5.62 5.28
N THR A 150 8.73 -5.04 5.43
CA THR A 150 8.27 -4.42 6.67
C THR A 150 6.78 -4.71 6.85
N VAL A 151 6.38 -5.07 8.07
CA VAL A 151 4.99 -5.29 8.50
C VAL A 151 4.80 -4.70 9.89
N VAL A 152 3.81 -3.81 10.02
CA VAL A 152 3.38 -3.21 11.29
C VAL A 152 1.89 -3.43 11.49
N MET A 153 1.42 -3.40 12.73
CA MET A 153 0.02 -3.64 13.07
C MET A 153 -0.49 -2.61 14.08
N ILE A 154 -1.68 -2.07 13.84
CA ILE A 154 -2.39 -1.26 14.84
C ILE A 154 -2.78 -2.18 16.00
N PRO A 155 -2.35 -1.90 17.25
CA PRO A 155 -2.67 -2.74 18.40
C PRO A 155 -4.16 -2.63 18.75
N GLY A 156 -4.59 -3.35 19.79
CA GLY A 156 -5.91 -3.14 20.40
C GLY A 156 -6.67 -4.44 20.67
N THR A 157 -7.86 -4.29 21.26
CA THR A 157 -8.71 -5.39 21.74
C THR A 157 -9.78 -5.80 20.73
N GLY A 158 -9.83 -5.16 19.57
CA GLY A 158 -10.83 -5.37 18.52
C GLY A 158 -11.91 -4.29 18.46
N THR A 159 -12.05 -3.49 19.52
CA THR A 159 -13.03 -2.40 19.61
C THR A 159 -12.45 -1.09 20.14
N GLN A 160 -11.12 -1.01 20.32
CA GLN A 160 -10.47 0.13 20.96
C GLN A 160 -10.40 1.35 20.04
N TYR A 161 -10.12 1.13 18.75
CA TYR A 161 -9.86 2.20 17.79
C TYR A 161 -11.00 2.33 16.78
N ARG A 162 -12.14 2.87 17.24
CA ARG A 162 -13.29 3.19 16.39
C ARG A 162 -12.95 4.36 15.45
N VAL A 163 -13.33 4.24 14.18
CA VAL A 163 -13.22 5.28 13.15
C VAL A 163 -14.55 5.42 12.44
N ARG A 164 -15.12 6.63 12.47
CA ARG A 164 -16.43 6.90 11.87
C ARG A 164 -16.36 6.98 10.35
N PRO A 165 -17.49 6.84 9.65
CA PRO A 165 -17.59 7.11 8.23
C PRO A 165 -16.95 8.44 7.86
N GLY A 166 -15.95 8.38 7.00
CA GLY A 166 -15.24 9.55 6.51
C GLY A 166 -14.15 10.15 7.39
N GLU A 167 -13.83 9.51 8.52
CA GLU A 167 -12.63 9.82 9.30
C GLU A 167 -11.39 9.07 8.76
N SER A 168 -10.21 9.57 9.07
CA SER A 168 -8.92 8.97 8.69
C SER A 168 -7.98 8.73 9.87
N ILE A 169 -7.05 7.81 9.66
CA ILE A 169 -5.93 7.51 10.56
C ILE A 169 -4.65 7.88 9.84
N VAL A 170 -3.88 8.83 10.39
CA VAL A 170 -2.53 9.14 9.92
C VAL A 170 -1.53 8.30 10.72
N ILE A 171 -0.71 7.51 10.02
CA ILE A 171 0.38 6.72 10.58
C ILE A 171 1.70 7.33 10.14
N ALA A 172 2.42 7.96 11.06
CA ALA A 172 3.69 8.62 10.81
C ALA A 172 4.86 7.62 10.89
N GLN A 173 5.89 7.84 10.06
CA GLN A 173 7.20 7.22 10.31
C GLN A 173 7.77 7.69 11.64
N ASN A 174 7.74 8.99 11.88
CA ASN A 174 8.19 9.62 13.10
C ASN A 174 7.25 10.80 13.40
N ALA A 175 6.48 10.73 14.48
CA ALA A 175 5.43 11.69 14.78
C ALA A 175 5.97 12.96 15.45
N GLN A 176 6.78 13.71 14.71
CA GLN A 176 7.34 15.00 15.16
C GLN A 176 6.74 16.16 14.36
N ASN A 177 6.90 17.38 14.89
CA ASN A 177 6.61 18.57 14.12
C ASN A 177 7.78 18.89 13.19
N HIS A 178 7.78 18.27 12.01
CA HIS A 178 8.87 18.44 11.04
C HIS A 178 8.93 19.85 10.44
N LYS A 179 7.91 20.71 10.63
CA LYS A 179 7.96 22.11 10.21
C LYS A 179 8.92 22.96 11.03
N ILE A 180 9.15 22.60 12.29
CA ILE A 180 10.07 23.33 13.19
C ILE A 180 11.33 22.53 13.52
N GLY A 181 11.35 21.24 13.21
CA GLY A 181 12.41 20.31 13.55
C GLY A 181 12.30 19.76 14.98
N TYR A 182 13.22 18.88 15.37
CA TYR A 182 13.21 18.21 16.67
C TYR A 182 14.63 17.78 17.06
N THR A 183 14.80 17.41 18.32
CA THR A 183 16.08 16.91 18.86
C THR A 183 16.11 15.39 18.77
N THR A 184 17.18 14.83 18.22
CA THR A 184 17.43 13.39 18.14
C THR A 184 17.75 12.78 19.50
N THR A 185 17.71 11.45 19.62
CA THR A 185 17.98 10.75 20.89
C THR A 185 19.41 10.94 21.40
N ASP A 186 20.36 11.31 20.53
CA ASP A 186 21.75 11.66 20.87
C ASP A 186 21.95 13.17 21.14
N GLY A 187 20.87 13.95 21.23
CA GLY A 187 20.91 15.36 21.62
C GLY A 187 21.18 16.35 20.47
N ARG A 188 21.31 15.88 19.23
CA ARG A 188 21.50 16.75 18.07
C ARG A 188 20.17 17.40 17.64
N LYS A 189 20.18 18.73 17.50
CA LYS A 189 19.02 19.46 16.96
C LYS A 189 18.96 19.34 15.44
N LEU A 190 17.84 18.83 14.93
CA LEU A 190 17.49 18.92 13.51
C LEU A 190 16.68 20.19 13.29
N VAL A 191 17.09 21.00 12.30
CA VAL A 191 16.45 22.27 11.99
C VAL A 191 15.84 22.20 10.60
N THR A 192 14.58 22.62 10.50
CA THR A 192 13.88 22.78 9.23
C THR A 192 14.06 24.22 8.75
N LYS A 193 14.62 24.40 7.55
CA LYS A 193 14.87 25.73 6.98
C LYS A 193 13.65 26.28 6.24
N ARG A 194 12.88 25.39 5.62
CA ARG A 194 11.71 25.71 4.79
C ARG A 194 10.49 24.90 5.25
N PRO A 195 9.73 25.41 6.25
CA PRO A 195 8.58 24.71 6.82
C PRO A 195 7.49 24.34 5.80
N GLU A 196 7.40 25.06 4.69
CA GLU A 196 6.43 24.84 3.62
C GLU A 196 6.71 23.61 2.76
N LEU A 197 7.91 23.02 2.86
CA LEU A 197 8.28 21.81 2.13
C LEU A 197 7.93 20.52 2.89
N THR A 198 7.46 20.62 4.13
CA THR A 198 7.26 19.45 5.00
C THR A 198 5.97 19.58 5.80
N VAL A 199 5.67 18.57 6.60
CA VAL A 199 4.41 18.39 7.32
C VAL A 199 4.60 18.39 8.82
N ASP A 200 3.54 18.68 9.56
CA ASP A 200 3.50 18.44 10.99
C ASP A 200 2.83 17.09 11.24
N LEU A 201 3.58 16.15 11.82
CA LEU A 201 3.08 14.82 12.18
C LEU A 201 2.98 14.63 13.70
N SER A 202 3.20 15.68 14.50
CA SER A 202 3.16 15.60 15.97
C SER A 202 1.80 15.20 16.55
N THR A 203 0.74 15.31 15.74
CA THR A 203 -0.62 14.90 16.08
C THR A 203 -1.11 13.74 15.21
N ALA A 204 -0.21 12.91 14.67
CA ALA A 204 -0.58 11.68 13.98
C ALA A 204 -1.41 10.77 14.91
N ASN A 205 -2.23 9.89 14.33
CA ASN A 205 -3.03 8.96 15.12
C ASN A 205 -2.16 7.85 15.72
N PHE A 206 -1.13 7.46 14.97
CA PHE A 206 -0.11 6.52 15.42
C PHE A 206 1.24 6.84 14.80
N GLU A 207 2.29 6.26 15.37
CA GLU A 207 3.64 6.26 14.79
C GLU A 207 4.31 4.88 14.87
N VAL A 208 5.46 4.74 14.22
CA VAL A 208 6.24 3.51 14.25
C VAL A 208 7.64 3.77 14.78
N VAL A 209 7.88 3.37 16.03
CA VAL A 209 9.21 3.40 16.63
C VAL A 209 9.88 2.03 16.51
N VAL A 210 10.98 1.98 15.76
CA VAL A 210 11.85 0.80 15.62
C VAL A 210 13.05 0.88 16.57
N ASN A 211 13.44 2.11 16.95
CA ASN A 211 14.52 2.42 17.89
C ASN A 211 15.90 1.88 17.45
N ARG A 212 16.23 2.02 16.16
CA ARG A 212 17.54 1.66 15.58
C ARG A 212 18.26 2.83 14.91
N ARG A 213 17.69 4.05 14.95
CA ARG A 213 18.31 5.30 14.49
C ARG A 213 18.11 6.40 15.52
N THR A 214 19.07 7.31 15.63
CA THR A 214 18.95 8.45 16.57
C THR A 214 17.86 9.45 16.18
N THR A 215 17.46 9.45 14.92
CA THR A 215 16.36 10.27 14.40
C THR A 215 14.98 9.66 14.61
N ASP A 216 14.89 8.42 15.11
CA ASP A 216 13.65 7.71 15.38
C ASP A 216 13.21 7.98 16.83
N VAL A 217 12.70 9.20 17.06
CA VAL A 217 12.40 9.73 18.40
C VAL A 217 10.93 9.49 18.71
N ASP A 218 10.68 8.65 19.71
CA ASP A 218 9.33 8.35 20.22
C ASP A 218 8.63 9.61 20.73
N ASN A 219 7.48 9.94 20.15
CA ASN A 219 6.58 10.97 20.66
C ASN A 219 5.57 10.31 21.59
N ILE A 220 5.81 10.42 22.90
CA ILE A 220 4.95 9.81 23.95
C ILE A 220 3.46 10.20 23.88
N ALA A 221 3.10 11.27 23.17
CA ALA A 221 1.70 11.68 22.98
C ALA A 221 1.01 10.92 21.82
N VAL A 222 1.75 10.23 20.98
CA VAL A 222 1.26 9.48 19.82
C VAL A 222 1.44 7.96 20.09
N PRO A 223 0.36 7.16 20.06
CA PRO A 223 0.49 5.73 20.28
C PRO A 223 1.35 5.02 19.22
N ASN A 224 2.15 4.07 19.66
CA ASN A 224 2.99 3.26 18.78
C ASN A 224 2.21 2.09 18.14
N LEU A 225 2.45 1.82 16.85
CA LEU A 225 2.08 0.55 16.24
C LEU A 225 2.96 -0.59 16.78
N GLN A 226 2.43 -1.81 16.72
CA GLN A 226 3.24 -3.01 16.92
C GLN A 226 4.10 -3.29 15.68
N VAL A 227 5.43 -3.30 15.85
CA VAL A 227 6.36 -3.73 14.80
C VAL A 227 6.38 -5.27 14.75
N ILE A 228 5.71 -5.85 13.76
CA ILE A 228 5.71 -7.32 13.56
C ILE A 228 7.02 -7.76 12.94
N TYR A 229 7.49 -7.02 11.93
CA TYR A 229 8.77 -7.23 11.28
C TYR A 229 9.22 -5.95 10.58
N CYS A 230 10.50 -5.59 10.71
CA CYS A 230 11.09 -4.47 9.97
C CYS A 230 12.53 -4.83 9.61
N ALA A 231 12.78 -4.99 8.32
CA ALA A 231 14.12 -5.32 7.80
C ALA A 231 15.06 -4.11 7.76
N HIS A 232 14.55 -2.89 7.92
CA HIS A 232 15.33 -1.66 7.95
C HIS A 232 15.52 -1.14 9.37
N LEU A 233 16.17 0.02 9.48
CA LEU A 233 16.44 0.68 10.75
C LEU A 233 15.29 1.59 11.22
N ALA A 234 14.31 1.85 10.35
CA ALA A 234 13.11 2.64 10.62
C ALA A 234 11.96 2.16 9.70
N TRP A 235 10.73 2.58 9.99
CA TRP A 235 9.57 2.34 9.13
C TRP A 235 9.56 3.27 7.91
N GLU A 236 10.56 3.12 7.05
CA GLU A 236 10.79 3.97 5.89
C GLU A 236 10.33 3.31 4.60
N MET A 237 9.72 4.11 3.72
CA MET A 237 9.46 3.77 2.33
C MET A 237 10.61 4.29 1.46
N ASN A 238 10.90 3.63 0.34
CA ASN A 238 11.88 4.13 -0.60
C ASN A 238 11.36 5.41 -1.29
N PRO A 239 12.05 6.56 -1.17
CA PRO A 239 11.59 7.82 -1.78
C PRO A 239 11.59 7.80 -3.31
N GLY A 240 12.30 6.85 -3.93
CA GLY A 240 12.27 6.58 -5.36
C GLY A 240 11.02 5.83 -5.84
N GLY A 241 10.06 5.52 -4.98
CA GLY A 241 8.80 4.89 -5.37
C GLY A 241 8.97 3.44 -5.84
N THR A 242 9.88 2.70 -5.21
CA THR A 242 10.19 1.31 -5.60
C THR A 242 9.41 0.27 -4.83
N ASP A 243 8.53 0.65 -3.90
CA ASP A 243 7.82 -0.27 -3.02
C ASP A 243 6.37 -0.49 -3.51
N ALA A 244 5.61 -1.35 -2.86
CA ALA A 244 4.15 -1.29 -2.89
C ALA A 244 3.64 -1.32 -1.44
N ILE A 245 2.51 -0.66 -1.18
CA ILE A 245 1.92 -0.60 0.15
C ILE A 245 0.69 -1.49 0.15
N VAL A 246 0.56 -2.37 1.13
CA VAL A 246 -0.64 -3.18 1.35
C VAL A 246 -1.25 -2.88 2.71
N LEU A 247 -2.57 -2.83 2.73
CA LEU A 247 -3.39 -2.83 3.93
C LEU A 247 -4.09 -4.17 4.02
N PHE A 248 -3.91 -4.89 5.12
CA PHE A 248 -4.50 -6.22 5.28
C PHE A 248 -4.95 -6.48 6.70
N ARG A 249 -5.81 -7.48 6.88
CA ARG A 249 -6.29 -7.91 8.19
C ARG A 249 -6.45 -9.42 8.24
N THR A 250 -6.07 -10.01 9.36
CA THR A 250 -6.23 -11.43 9.61
C THR A 250 -6.44 -11.71 11.09
N ARG A 251 -6.95 -12.90 11.41
CA ARG A 251 -6.95 -13.46 12.77
C ARG A 251 -5.70 -14.32 13.04
N ALA A 252 -4.92 -14.64 12.02
CA ALA A 252 -3.70 -15.42 12.16
C ALA A 252 -2.62 -14.59 12.86
N ASN A 253 -1.71 -15.27 13.56
CA ASN A 253 -0.54 -14.62 14.12
C ASN A 253 0.49 -14.29 13.03
N VAL A 254 0.48 -13.04 12.56
CA VAL A 254 1.35 -12.54 11.49
C VAL A 254 2.85 -12.67 11.84
N SER A 255 3.22 -12.63 13.13
CA SER A 255 4.63 -12.76 13.52
C SER A 255 5.22 -14.13 13.18
N GLN A 256 4.36 -15.16 13.09
CA GLN A 256 4.71 -16.54 12.76
C GLN A 256 4.69 -16.83 11.26
N TRP A 257 4.34 -15.84 10.42
CA TRP A 257 4.35 -16.06 8.98
C TRP A 257 5.76 -16.29 8.45
N PRO A 258 5.90 -17.12 7.39
CA PRO A 258 7.17 -17.39 6.72
C PRO A 258 7.87 -16.11 6.30
N LYS A 259 9.20 -16.09 6.44
CA LYS A 259 10.06 -14.99 6.00
C LYS A 259 11.15 -15.57 5.11
N VAL A 260 11.21 -15.13 3.87
CA VAL A 260 12.11 -15.69 2.84
C VAL A 260 12.93 -14.58 2.21
N PRO A 261 14.18 -14.82 1.78
CA PRO A 261 14.94 -13.80 1.06
C PRO A 261 14.35 -13.57 -0.34
N THR A 262 14.86 -12.57 -1.07
CA THR A 262 14.52 -12.45 -2.50
C THR A 262 15.08 -13.66 -3.28
N PRO A 263 14.42 -14.13 -4.35
CA PRO A 263 14.79 -15.34 -5.06
C PRO A 263 16.21 -15.39 -5.63
N ASN A 264 16.89 -14.27 -5.79
CA ASN A 264 18.28 -14.19 -6.25
C ASN A 264 19.33 -14.37 -5.13
N VAL A 265 18.91 -14.51 -3.86
CA VAL A 265 19.82 -14.76 -2.73
C VAL A 265 20.12 -16.25 -2.60
N ARG A 266 21.40 -16.61 -2.56
CA ARG A 266 21.86 -18.01 -2.50
C ARG A 266 22.46 -18.41 -1.15
N ILE A 267 22.85 -17.44 -0.33
CA ILE A 267 23.37 -17.66 1.02
C ILE A 267 22.66 -16.67 1.93
N VAL A 268 22.02 -17.17 2.99
CA VAL A 268 21.38 -16.34 4.01
C VAL A 268 22.37 -16.09 5.14
N ASN A 269 22.55 -14.82 5.49
CA ASN A 269 23.38 -14.37 6.61
C ASN A 269 22.64 -13.30 7.43
N SER A 270 23.29 -12.77 8.48
CA SER A 270 22.70 -11.77 9.39
C SER A 270 22.29 -10.45 8.72
N SER A 271 22.84 -10.14 7.54
CA SER A 271 22.53 -8.91 6.80
C SER A 271 21.51 -9.14 5.68
N THR A 272 21.01 -10.37 5.52
CA THR A 272 20.04 -10.72 4.48
C THR A 272 18.66 -10.16 4.84
N ILE A 273 18.12 -9.30 3.98
CA ILE A 273 16.76 -8.80 4.10
C ILE A 273 15.78 -9.93 3.74
N LEU A 274 14.99 -10.36 4.72
CA LEU A 274 13.89 -11.31 4.50
C LEU A 274 12.58 -10.57 4.24
N GLN A 275 11.64 -11.27 3.62
CA GLN A 275 10.34 -10.80 3.19
C GLN A 275 9.25 -11.68 3.80
N VAL A 276 8.35 -11.08 4.56
CA VAL A 276 7.18 -11.75 5.12
C VAL A 276 6.25 -12.16 3.99
N GLN A 277 5.90 -13.44 3.93
CA GLN A 277 4.96 -13.99 2.96
C GLN A 277 3.51 -13.70 3.41
N ILE A 278 2.83 -12.79 2.72
CA ILE A 278 1.46 -12.33 3.00
C ILE A 278 0.47 -13.02 2.06
N PRO A 279 -0.49 -13.80 2.55
CA PRO A 279 -1.55 -14.34 1.72
C PRO A 279 -2.44 -13.22 1.14
N ASN A 280 -2.58 -13.19 -0.18
CA ASN A 280 -3.31 -12.14 -0.91
C ASN A 280 -4.78 -12.04 -0.50
N GLN A 281 -5.39 -13.15 -0.05
CA GLN A 281 -6.77 -13.19 0.45
C GLN A 281 -7.03 -12.28 1.66
N TYR A 282 -6.00 -11.88 2.42
CA TYR A 282 -6.14 -11.00 3.56
C TYR A 282 -6.00 -9.51 3.20
N ILE A 283 -5.54 -9.20 2.00
CA ILE A 283 -5.30 -7.82 1.54
C ILE A 283 -6.64 -7.15 1.28
N LEU A 284 -6.86 -6.03 1.96
CA LEU A 284 -8.04 -5.18 1.85
C LEU A 284 -7.86 -4.11 0.76
N ASP A 285 -6.63 -3.60 0.63
CA ASP A 285 -6.28 -2.55 -0.33
C ASP A 285 -4.76 -2.55 -0.59
N GLY A 286 -4.36 -2.04 -1.75
CA GLY A 286 -2.96 -1.97 -2.13
C GLY A 286 -2.65 -0.89 -3.15
N VAL A 287 -1.44 -0.34 -3.07
CA VAL A 287 -0.93 0.70 -3.97
C VAL A 287 0.46 0.30 -4.44
N ASP A 288 0.62 0.02 -5.73
CA ASP A 288 1.94 -0.25 -6.32
C ASP A 288 2.61 1.06 -6.74
N LEU A 289 3.71 1.42 -6.06
CA LEU A 289 4.47 2.61 -6.42
C LEU A 289 5.39 2.33 -7.60
N GLN A 290 5.58 3.35 -8.42
CA GLN A 290 6.52 3.35 -9.53
C GLN A 290 7.46 4.56 -9.43
N PRO A 291 8.69 4.48 -9.97
CA PRO A 291 9.61 5.61 -10.01
C PRO A 291 9.16 6.75 -10.91
N GLY A 292 8.42 6.44 -11.97
CA GLY A 292 7.97 7.41 -12.96
C GLY A 292 7.25 6.76 -14.14
N SER A 293 6.96 7.54 -15.17
CA SER A 293 6.35 7.03 -16.42
C SER A 293 7.34 6.34 -17.36
N THR A 294 8.63 6.69 -17.29
CA THR A 294 9.67 6.17 -18.20
C THR A 294 10.41 4.98 -17.62
N LEU A 295 10.65 4.99 -16.31
CA LEU A 295 11.21 3.88 -15.56
C LEU A 295 10.09 3.18 -14.80
N VAL A 296 9.62 2.06 -15.38
CA VAL A 296 8.58 1.21 -14.80
C VAL A 296 9.21 -0.13 -14.41
N TYR A 297 8.96 -0.55 -13.18
CA TYR A 297 9.39 -1.85 -12.67
C TYR A 297 8.25 -2.87 -12.71
N PRO A 298 8.58 -4.17 -12.76
CA PRO A 298 7.60 -5.23 -12.58
C PRO A 298 6.71 -5.00 -11.35
N LYS A 299 5.40 -5.18 -11.52
CA LYS A 299 4.43 -5.03 -10.44
C LYS A 299 4.70 -6.02 -9.32
N LYS A 300 4.49 -5.58 -8.08
CA LYS A 300 4.59 -6.37 -6.86
C LYS A 300 3.23 -6.92 -6.45
N LEU A 301 2.17 -6.22 -6.84
CA LEU A 301 0.80 -6.60 -6.60
C LEU A 301 0.18 -7.29 -7.82
N PRO A 302 -0.63 -8.34 -7.62
CA PRO A 302 -1.43 -8.89 -8.69
C PRO A 302 -2.50 -7.89 -9.18
N PRO A 303 -2.94 -7.97 -10.44
CA PRO A 303 -3.95 -7.07 -11.00
C PRO A 303 -5.27 -7.02 -10.25
N THR A 304 -5.62 -8.09 -9.52
CA THR A 304 -6.83 -8.20 -8.69
C THR A 304 -6.77 -7.35 -7.42
N ILE A 305 -5.59 -6.85 -7.04
CA ILE A 305 -5.40 -5.91 -5.93
C ILE A 305 -5.10 -4.52 -6.50
N ASP A 306 -4.17 -4.46 -7.44
CA ASP A 306 -3.87 -3.23 -8.16
C ASP A 306 -3.47 -3.53 -9.60
N ALA A 307 -4.32 -3.13 -10.55
CA ALA A 307 -4.12 -3.30 -11.98
C ALA A 307 -2.89 -2.55 -12.52
N THR A 308 -2.60 -1.33 -12.05
CA THR A 308 -1.47 -0.54 -12.57
C THR A 308 -0.90 0.37 -11.49
N GLY A 309 0.42 0.54 -11.45
CA GLY A 309 1.06 1.37 -10.43
C GLY A 309 0.89 2.88 -10.66
N GLN A 310 1.30 3.67 -9.67
CA GLN A 310 1.25 5.13 -9.71
C GLN A 310 2.54 5.75 -9.14
N TYR A 311 2.85 6.99 -9.53
CA TYR A 311 4.05 7.71 -9.10
C TYR A 311 3.74 9.20 -8.87
N VAL A 312 4.57 9.87 -8.06
CA VAL A 312 4.55 11.33 -7.97
C VAL A 312 5.41 11.96 -9.08
N PRO A 313 4.93 12.98 -9.81
CA PRO A 313 5.64 13.50 -11.00
C PRO A 313 7.04 14.06 -10.75
N LYS A 314 7.29 14.67 -9.58
CA LYS A 314 8.57 15.30 -9.24
C LYS A 314 9.57 14.35 -8.57
N GLY A 315 9.20 13.08 -8.39
CA GLY A 315 10.09 12.05 -7.87
C GLY A 315 10.48 12.22 -6.39
N ALA A 316 11.59 11.61 -6.01
CA ALA A 316 12.12 11.58 -4.65
C ALA A 316 12.41 12.99 -4.10
N TYR A 317 12.17 13.17 -2.80
CA TYR A 317 12.44 14.40 -2.02
C TYR A 317 11.71 15.65 -2.53
N SER A 318 10.61 15.46 -3.26
CA SER A 318 9.85 16.54 -3.89
C SER A 318 8.75 17.12 -3.00
N SER A 319 8.53 16.55 -1.83
CA SER A 319 7.38 16.82 -0.94
C SER A 319 6.04 16.31 -1.45
N GLN A 320 6.00 15.69 -2.64
CA GLN A 320 4.76 15.18 -3.22
C GLN A 320 4.31 13.88 -2.56
N SER A 321 3.00 13.69 -2.48
CA SER A 321 2.36 12.46 -2.02
C SER A 321 1.34 11.98 -3.02
N LEU A 322 1.10 10.67 -3.11
CA LEU A 322 -0.10 10.17 -3.77
C LEU A 322 -1.31 10.37 -2.87
N ILE A 323 -2.39 10.91 -3.42
CA ILE A 323 -3.67 11.12 -2.73
C ILE A 323 -4.78 10.49 -3.56
N ARG A 324 -5.61 9.69 -2.91
CA ARG A 324 -6.74 9.02 -3.54
C ARG A 324 -7.82 10.04 -3.89
N ARG A 325 -8.34 9.94 -5.11
CA ARG A 325 -9.33 10.86 -5.67
C ARG A 325 -10.67 10.68 -4.98
N THR A 326 -11.39 11.78 -4.78
CA THR A 326 -12.81 11.72 -4.44
C THR A 326 -13.61 11.21 -5.63
N SER A 327 -14.36 10.12 -5.45
CA SER A 327 -15.33 9.64 -6.44
C SER A 327 -16.63 10.43 -6.38
N LYS A 328 -17.18 10.60 -5.17
CA LYS A 328 -18.40 11.38 -4.92
C LYS A 328 -18.41 11.94 -3.51
N THR A 329 -19.35 12.83 -3.24
CA THR A 329 -19.54 13.44 -1.92
C THR A 329 -20.98 13.23 -1.49
N ILE A 330 -21.17 12.74 -0.26
CA ILE A 330 -22.49 12.51 0.34
C ILE A 330 -22.55 13.36 1.61
N GLY A 331 -23.26 14.48 1.54
CA GLY A 331 -23.22 15.49 2.60
C GLY A 331 -21.80 16.02 2.82
N LEU A 332 -21.25 15.81 4.02
CA LEU A 332 -19.87 16.18 4.36
C LEU A 332 -18.86 15.03 4.14
N ARG A 333 -19.32 13.81 3.86
CA ARG A 333 -18.45 12.63 3.68
C ARG A 333 -17.97 12.54 2.24
N ARG A 334 -16.67 12.34 2.05
CA ARG A 334 -16.07 11.99 0.76
C ARG A 334 -16.11 10.48 0.59
N VAL A 335 -16.52 10.01 -0.59
CA VAL A 335 -16.35 8.61 -0.97
C VAL A 335 -15.17 8.57 -1.93
N LEU A 336 -14.10 7.89 -1.53
CA LEU A 336 -12.86 7.78 -2.29
C LEU A 336 -12.98 6.72 -3.38
N MET A 337 -12.30 6.96 -4.49
CA MET A 337 -12.26 6.05 -5.64
C MET A 337 -11.48 4.77 -5.29
N ASN A 338 -12.05 3.62 -5.62
CA ASN A 338 -11.41 2.31 -5.49
C ASN A 338 -11.80 1.47 -6.70
N SER A 339 -11.03 1.57 -7.78
CA SER A 339 -11.23 0.79 -9.01
C SER A 339 -10.21 -0.35 -9.13
N GLN A 340 -9.52 -0.68 -8.03
CA GLN A 340 -8.39 -1.61 -7.99
C GLN A 340 -7.32 -1.23 -9.02
N ASN A 341 -7.07 0.08 -9.19
CA ASN A 341 -6.16 0.59 -10.19
C ASN A 341 -5.55 1.92 -9.74
N SER A 342 -4.31 1.88 -9.24
CA SER A 342 -3.68 3.06 -8.63
C SER A 342 -3.58 4.25 -9.59
N LYS A 343 -3.36 4.01 -10.89
CA LYS A 343 -3.32 5.08 -11.90
C LYS A 343 -4.64 5.84 -12.03
N SER A 344 -5.77 5.14 -11.89
CA SER A 344 -7.10 5.75 -11.92
C SER A 344 -7.47 6.34 -10.55
N ASP A 345 -7.13 5.65 -9.48
CA ASP A 345 -7.59 5.94 -8.12
C ASP A 345 -6.83 7.09 -7.46
N PHE A 346 -5.57 7.34 -7.85
CA PHE A 346 -4.72 8.34 -7.22
C PHE A 346 -4.35 9.51 -8.14
N GLY A 347 -4.39 10.72 -7.58
CA GLY A 347 -3.65 11.87 -8.06
C GLY A 347 -2.42 12.11 -7.18
N HIS A 348 -1.99 13.37 -7.08
CA HIS A 348 -0.91 13.77 -6.19
C HIS A 348 -1.19 15.14 -5.58
N PHE A 349 -0.58 15.41 -4.43
CA PHE A 349 -0.39 16.77 -3.94
C PHE A 349 1.02 17.26 -4.25
N ASP A 350 1.18 18.56 -4.47
CA ASP A 350 2.49 19.20 -4.65
C ASP A 350 3.31 19.25 -3.36
N VAL A 351 2.62 19.39 -2.23
CA VAL A 351 3.17 19.20 -0.89
C VAL A 351 2.19 18.31 -0.15
N ALA A 352 2.68 17.26 0.51
CA ALA A 352 1.83 16.37 1.28
C ALA A 352 1.01 17.14 2.32
N GLN A 353 -0.26 16.77 2.45
CA GLN A 353 -1.19 17.38 3.42
C GLN A 353 -1.98 16.26 4.11
N PRO A 354 -1.58 15.84 5.31
CA PRO A 354 -2.34 14.84 6.05
C PRO A 354 -3.75 15.36 6.34
N ARG A 355 -4.75 14.47 6.28
CA ARG A 355 -6.18 14.73 6.50
C ARG A 355 -6.89 15.56 5.41
N SER A 356 -6.17 16.07 4.41
CA SER A 356 -6.76 16.77 3.25
C SER A 356 -7.42 15.80 2.26
N PHE A 357 -8.21 16.34 1.32
CA PHE A 357 -8.83 15.60 0.22
C PHE A 357 -8.54 16.28 -1.11
N GLN A 358 -8.61 15.50 -2.20
CA GLN A 358 -8.55 16.01 -3.57
C GLN A 358 -9.93 16.00 -4.23
#